data_AF-A0A955U1A7-F1
#
_entry.id   AF-A0A955U1A7-F1
#
_cell.length_a   1.000
_cell.length_b   1.000
_cell.length_c   1.000
_cell.angle_alpha   90.00
_cell.angle_beta   90.00
_cell.angle_gamma   90.00
#
_symmetry.space_group_name_H-M   'P 1'
#
loop_
_entity.id
_entity.type
_entity.pdbx_description
1 polymer ?
#
loop_
_entity_poly.entity_id
_entity_poly.type
_entity_poly.pdbx_seq_one_letter_code
_entity_poly.pdbx_strand_id
1 'polypeptide(L)'
;MRSRYDEDEALRAVERWGPEHGEALALRTYTARLLGADPDLVLHGGGNTSVKGLKADDTGMHREALFVKGSGWDLATIEPRGHVAVDLARLLPLRALDRLSDEAMVNAHRTRLFDATDPSPSVETLLHAFLP
;
A
#
# COMPACT_ATOMS: atom_id res chain seq x y z
N MET A 1 1.88 24.33 6.53
CA MET A 1 1.07 23.09 6.55
C MET A 1 0.62 22.81 7.98
N ARG A 2 -0.65 22.46 8.23
CA ARG A 2 -1.17 22.06 9.55
C ARG A 2 -1.58 20.59 9.50
N SER A 3 -1.34 19.86 10.58
CA SER A 3 -1.84 18.48 10.68
C SER A 3 -3.36 18.47 10.70
N ARG A 4 -3.96 17.55 9.93
CA ARG A 4 -5.41 17.25 9.93
C ARG A 4 -5.72 15.91 10.60
N TYR A 5 -4.73 15.32 11.29
CA TYR A 5 -4.93 14.07 12.01
C TYR A 5 -5.84 14.29 13.21
N ASP A 6 -6.85 13.44 13.33
CA ASP A 6 -7.85 13.43 14.40
C ASP A 6 -7.91 12.03 15.01
N GLU A 7 -7.71 11.94 16.33
CA GLU A 7 -7.63 10.66 17.05
C GLU A 7 -8.98 9.91 17.02
N ASP A 8 -10.10 10.62 17.14
CA ASP A 8 -11.42 10.01 17.13
C ASP A 8 -11.78 9.46 15.74
N GLU A 9 -11.41 10.17 14.67
CA GLU A 9 -11.55 9.66 13.30
C GLU A 9 -10.66 8.46 13.01
N ALA A 10 -9.43 8.46 13.52
CA ALA A 10 -8.53 7.32 13.41
C ALA A 10 -9.12 6.08 14.11
N LEU A 11 -9.67 6.24 15.32
CA LEU A 11 -10.36 5.16 16.05
C LEU A 11 -11.57 4.65 15.27
N ARG A 12 -12.41 5.55 14.73
CA ARG A 12 -13.55 5.16 13.88
C ARG A 12 -13.11 4.37 12.64
N ALA A 13 -11.97 4.71 12.04
CA ALA A 13 -11.43 3.96 10.91
C ALA A 13 -10.98 2.55 11.33
N VAL A 14 -10.34 2.41 12.50
CA VAL A 14 -9.95 1.11 13.06
C VAL A 14 -11.17 0.26 13.40
N GLU A 15 -12.21 0.83 14.03
CA GLU A 15 -13.47 0.13 14.31
C GLU A 15 -14.14 -0.35 13.02
N ARG A 16 -14.11 0.47 11.97
CA ARG A 16 -14.74 0.18 10.69
C ARG A 16 -14.01 -0.90 9.88
N TRP A 17 -12.69 -0.80 9.75
CA TRP A 17 -11.90 -1.63 8.82
C TRP A 17 -10.96 -2.62 9.51
N GLY A 18 -10.61 -2.37 10.77
CA GLY A 18 -9.69 -3.21 11.54
C GLY A 18 -10.11 -4.67 11.66
N PRO A 19 -11.41 -5.01 11.86
CA PRO A 19 -11.83 -6.41 11.98
C PRO A 19 -11.52 -7.27 10.76
N GLU A 20 -11.56 -6.70 9.55
CA GLU A 20 -11.34 -7.44 8.30
C GLU A 20 -9.89 -7.28 7.79
N HIS A 21 -9.30 -6.10 7.95
CA HIS A 21 -8.06 -5.73 7.29
C HIS A 21 -6.88 -5.51 8.24
N GLY A 22 -7.13 -5.53 9.55
CA GLY A 22 -6.16 -5.19 10.57
C GLY A 22 -6.02 -3.69 10.80
N GLU A 23 -5.61 -3.33 12.02
CA GLU A 23 -5.48 -1.96 12.49
C GLU A 23 -4.52 -1.12 11.61
N ALA A 24 -3.37 -1.68 11.25
CA ALA A 24 -2.35 -0.98 10.47
C ALA A 24 -2.88 -0.54 9.09
N LEU A 25 -3.64 -1.41 8.40
CA LEU A 25 -4.21 -1.06 7.11
C LEU A 25 -5.35 -0.05 7.26
N ALA A 26 -6.20 -0.20 8.28
CA ALA A 26 -7.27 0.75 8.58
C ALA A 26 -6.72 2.17 8.82
N LEU A 27 -5.69 2.30 9.66
CA LEU A 27 -5.01 3.57 9.92
C LEU A 27 -4.32 4.11 8.67
N ARG A 28 -3.73 3.23 7.84
CA ARG A 28 -3.11 3.66 6.59
C ARG A 28 -4.13 4.20 5.61
N THR A 29 -5.30 3.58 5.49
CA THR A 29 -6.40 4.07 4.66
C THR A 29 -6.91 5.43 5.16
N TYR A 30 -7.11 5.60 6.46
CA TYR A 30 -7.49 6.89 7.06
C TYR A 30 -6.50 7.99 6.70
N THR A 31 -5.22 7.77 7.00
CA THR A 31 -4.17 8.75 6.77
C THR A 31 -3.88 8.99 5.28
N ALA A 32 -4.10 8.00 4.41
CA ALA A 32 -4.07 8.18 2.96
C ALA A 32 -5.14 9.16 2.48
N ARG A 33 -6.36 9.08 3.03
CA ARG A 33 -7.44 10.04 2.74
C ARG A 33 -7.11 11.44 3.21
N LEU A 34 -6.46 11.60 4.37
CA LEU A 34 -5.99 12.91 4.83
C LEU A 34 -5.01 13.56 3.84
N LEU A 35 -4.07 12.76 3.32
CA LEU A 35 -3.10 13.23 2.32
C LEU A 35 -3.77 13.55 0.98
N GLY A 36 -4.65 12.68 0.50
CA GLY A 36 -5.37 12.86 -0.76
C GLY A 36 -6.37 14.03 -0.73
N ALA A 37 -6.90 14.38 0.44
CA ALA A 37 -7.79 15.53 0.62
C ALA A 37 -7.05 16.88 0.68
N ASP A 38 -5.71 16.90 0.61
CA ASP A 38 -4.92 18.11 0.56
C ASP A 38 -4.35 18.34 -0.86
N PRO A 39 -4.91 19.27 -1.64
CA PRO A 39 -4.45 19.55 -3.00
C PRO A 39 -3.04 20.14 -3.06
N ASP A 40 -2.52 20.67 -1.95
CA ASP A 40 -1.14 21.15 -1.86
C ASP A 40 -0.12 19.99 -1.76
N LEU A 41 -0.59 18.78 -1.42
CA LEU A 41 0.24 17.57 -1.30
C LEU A 41 0.06 16.61 -2.48
N VAL A 42 -1.18 16.41 -2.89
CA VAL A 42 -1.54 15.39 -3.87
C VAL A 42 -2.38 16.02 -4.96
N LEU A 43 -1.82 16.08 -6.16
CA LEU A 43 -2.55 16.43 -7.37
C LEU A 43 -3.38 15.23 -7.85
N HIS A 44 -4.47 15.51 -8.57
CA HIS A 44 -5.43 14.50 -9.03
C HIS A 44 -4.77 13.22 -9.60
N GLY A 45 -5.10 12.07 -9.01
CA GLY A 45 -4.59 10.76 -9.43
C GLY A 45 -3.15 10.44 -9.01
N GLY A 46 -2.45 11.36 -8.35
CA GLY A 46 -1.09 11.19 -7.83
C GLY A 46 -1.03 10.66 -6.40
N GLY A 47 0.19 10.62 -5.86
CA GLY A 47 0.47 10.22 -4.48
C GLY A 47 0.44 8.70 -4.26
N ASN A 48 1.34 8.20 -3.41
CA ASN A 48 1.39 6.80 -3.02
C ASN A 48 1.54 6.69 -1.51
N THR A 49 0.91 5.67 -0.96
CA THR A 49 1.05 5.31 0.45
C THR A 49 1.22 3.81 0.57
N SER A 50 1.90 3.39 1.63
CA SER A 50 2.04 1.98 1.96
C SER A 50 2.05 1.73 3.46
N VAL A 51 1.82 0.48 3.84
CA VAL A 51 2.04 -0.05 5.18
C VAL A 51 2.55 -1.49 5.08
N LYS A 52 3.47 -1.87 5.95
CA LYS A 52 3.96 -3.25 6.05
C LYS A 52 3.09 -4.01 7.05
N GLY A 53 2.82 -5.29 6.78
CA GLY A 53 2.02 -6.14 7.67
C GLY A 53 2.11 -7.60 7.27
N LEU A 54 1.17 -8.41 7.79
CA LEU A 54 1.06 -9.82 7.44
C LEU A 54 -0.15 -10.05 6.53
N LYS A 55 -0.01 -10.94 5.55
CA LYS A 55 -1.10 -11.40 4.68
C LYS A 55 -1.02 -12.91 4.54
N ALA A 56 -2.15 -13.60 4.64
CA ALA A 56 -2.25 -15.01 4.31
C ALA A 56 -2.13 -15.20 2.78
N ASP A 57 -1.29 -16.14 2.36
CA ASP A 57 -1.23 -16.61 0.97
C ASP A 57 -2.38 -17.60 0.65
N ASP A 58 -2.39 -18.11 -0.57
CA ASP A 58 -3.37 -19.09 -1.06
C ASP A 58 -3.31 -20.45 -0.33
N THR A 59 -2.25 -20.69 0.43
CA THR A 59 -2.11 -21.86 1.32
C THR A 59 -2.55 -21.58 2.75
N GLY A 60 -2.93 -20.33 3.07
CA GLY A 60 -3.28 -19.87 4.41
C GLY A 60 -2.09 -19.50 5.29
N MET A 61 -0.86 -19.56 4.76
CA MET A 61 0.34 -19.17 5.52
C MET A 61 0.50 -17.64 5.52
N HIS A 62 0.71 -17.08 6.71
CA HIS A 62 0.95 -15.64 6.83
C HIS A 62 2.40 -15.30 6.42
N ARG A 63 2.53 -14.32 5.53
CA ARG A 63 3.81 -13.80 5.04
C ARG A 63 3.86 -12.29 5.19
N GLU A 64 5.08 -11.76 5.27
CA GLU A 64 5.31 -10.32 5.24
C GLU A 64 4.84 -9.75 3.89
N ALA A 65 3.98 -8.75 3.98
CA ALA A 65 3.40 -8.07 2.84
C ALA A 65 3.64 -6.56 2.95
N LEU A 66 3.83 -5.93 1.82
CA LEU A 66 3.68 -4.49 1.65
C LEU A 66 2.31 -4.25 1.03
N PHE A 67 1.45 -3.55 1.76
CA PHE A 67 0.18 -3.04 1.25
C PHE A 67 0.44 -1.66 0.66
N VAL A 68 0.34 -1.52 -0.66
CA VAL A 68 0.68 -0.30 -1.38
C VAL A 68 -0.48 0.13 -2.27
N LYS A 69 -0.64 1.44 -2.51
CA LYS A 69 -1.68 1.95 -3.40
C LYS A 69 -1.67 1.23 -4.76
N GLY A 70 -2.83 0.70 -5.15
CA GLY A 70 -3.08 0.19 -6.49
C GLY A 70 -3.27 1.30 -7.52
N SER A 71 -2.97 0.99 -8.77
CA SER A 71 -3.30 1.86 -9.90
C SER A 71 -4.82 2.05 -10.03
N GLY A 72 -5.25 3.23 -10.47
CA GLY A 72 -6.67 3.60 -10.59
C GLY A 72 -7.35 4.06 -9.29
N TRP A 73 -6.68 3.96 -8.14
CA TRP A 73 -7.19 4.46 -6.87
C TRP A 73 -6.75 5.90 -6.58
N ASP A 74 -7.71 6.72 -6.16
CA ASP A 74 -7.50 8.07 -5.64
C ASP A 74 -7.32 8.02 -4.12
N LEU A 75 -6.24 8.60 -3.59
CA LEU A 75 -5.97 8.63 -2.15
C LEU A 75 -7.10 9.30 -1.36
N ALA A 76 -7.76 10.32 -1.92
CA ALA A 76 -8.83 11.05 -1.22
C ALA A 76 -10.05 10.16 -0.89
N THR A 77 -10.26 9.09 -1.67
CA THR A 77 -11.41 8.20 -1.55
C THR A 77 -11.03 6.74 -1.32
N ILE A 78 -9.73 6.42 -1.24
CA ILE A 78 -9.21 5.05 -1.17
C ILE A 78 -9.85 4.25 -0.04
N GLU A 79 -10.10 2.97 -0.29
CA GLU A 79 -10.59 2.00 0.68
C GLU A 79 -9.49 0.95 0.94
N PRO A 80 -9.61 0.08 1.96
CA PRO A 80 -8.60 -0.95 2.23
C PRO A 80 -8.23 -1.79 1.00
N ARG A 81 -9.22 -2.15 0.16
CA ARG A 81 -9.03 -2.85 -1.12
C ARG A 81 -8.19 -2.09 -2.16
N GLY A 82 -8.02 -0.78 -1.99
CA GLY A 82 -7.15 0.03 -2.82
C GLY A 82 -5.66 -0.10 -2.47
N HIS A 83 -5.34 -0.80 -1.39
CA HIS A 83 -3.97 -1.12 -0.99
C HIS A 83 -3.66 -2.59 -1.34
N VAL A 84 -3.12 -2.80 -2.54
CA VAL A 84 -2.79 -4.14 -3.03
C VAL A 84 -1.61 -4.72 -2.25
N ALA A 85 -1.67 -6.02 -1.97
CA ALA A 85 -0.65 -6.70 -1.20
C ALA A 85 0.40 -7.31 -2.13
N VAL A 86 1.67 -6.96 -1.90
CA VAL A 86 2.83 -7.57 -2.56
C VAL A 86 3.72 -8.27 -1.54
N ASP A 87 4.24 -9.44 -1.88
CA ASP A 87 5.14 -10.25 -1.06
C ASP A 87 6.45 -9.49 -0.81
N LEU A 88 6.60 -9.00 0.42
CA LEU A 88 7.71 -8.16 0.82
C LEU A 88 9.01 -8.96 0.86
N ALA A 89 8.95 -10.19 1.40
CA ALA A 89 10.11 -11.07 1.49
C ALA A 89 10.68 -11.38 0.10
N ARG A 90 9.83 -11.49 -0.93
CA ARG A 90 10.25 -11.68 -2.33
C ARG A 90 10.67 -10.39 -3.02
N LEU A 91 10.24 -9.21 -2.57
CA LEU A 91 10.66 -7.91 -3.10
C LEU A 91 12.03 -7.47 -2.58
N LEU A 92 12.32 -7.68 -1.29
CA LEU A 92 13.54 -7.20 -0.64
C LEU A 92 14.85 -7.61 -1.34
N PRO A 93 15.02 -8.85 -1.84
CA PRO A 93 16.23 -9.26 -2.55
C PRO A 93 16.55 -8.44 -3.80
N LEU A 94 15.55 -7.78 -4.41
CA LEU A 94 15.75 -6.92 -5.58
C LEU A 94 16.68 -5.73 -5.27
N ARG A 95 16.83 -5.35 -4.00
CA ARG A 95 17.75 -4.30 -3.55
C ARG A 95 19.22 -4.60 -3.87
N ALA A 96 19.58 -5.88 -4.00
CA ALA A 96 20.95 -6.30 -4.30
C ALA A 96 21.30 -6.22 -5.79
N LEU A 97 20.33 -5.93 -6.66
CA LEU A 97 20.58 -5.80 -8.10
C LEU A 97 21.22 -4.45 -8.41
N ASP A 98 22.29 -4.46 -9.20
CA ASP A 98 22.93 -3.22 -9.67
C ASP A 98 22.02 -2.40 -10.59
N ARG A 99 21.14 -3.08 -11.34
CA ARG A 99 20.19 -2.46 -12.28
C ARG A 99 18.95 -3.32 -12.45
N LEU A 100 17.81 -2.67 -12.62
CA LEU A 100 16.54 -3.27 -13.00
C LEU A 100 15.88 -2.37 -14.06
N SER A 101 15.46 -2.93 -15.20
CA SER A 101 14.70 -2.14 -16.18
C SER A 101 13.26 -1.93 -15.72
N ASP A 102 12.57 -0.95 -16.31
CA ASP A 102 11.17 -0.66 -15.98
C ASP A 102 10.27 -1.87 -16.24
N GLU A 103 10.47 -2.58 -17.36
CA GLU A 103 9.69 -3.78 -17.68
C GLU A 103 9.94 -4.90 -16.67
N ALA A 104 11.20 -5.09 -16.27
CA ALA A 104 11.57 -6.07 -15.27
C ALA A 104 11.01 -5.71 -13.88
N MET A 105 10.98 -4.42 -13.54
CA MET A 105 10.39 -3.90 -12.29
C MET A 105 8.88 -4.14 -12.25
N VAL A 106 8.16 -3.76 -13.32
CA VAL A 106 6.71 -4.00 -13.44
C VAL A 106 6.39 -5.49 -13.34
N ASN A 107 7.14 -6.34 -14.04
CA ASN A 107 6.98 -7.79 -13.93
C ASN A 107 7.28 -8.31 -12.52
N ALA A 108 8.32 -7.76 -11.87
CA ALA A 108 8.66 -8.16 -10.51
C ALA A 108 7.53 -7.84 -9.53
N HIS A 109 6.88 -6.69 -9.67
CA HIS A 109 5.71 -6.33 -8.86
C HIS A 109 4.53 -7.26 -9.12
N ARG A 110 4.18 -7.48 -10.39
CA ARG A 110 3.03 -8.32 -10.79
C ARG A 110 3.17 -9.76 -10.28
N THR A 111 4.35 -10.35 -10.41
CA THR A 111 4.64 -11.75 -10.01
C THR A 111 4.74 -11.97 -8.49
N ARG A 112 4.61 -10.88 -7.71
CA ARG A 112 4.68 -10.89 -6.23
C ARG A 112 3.38 -10.41 -5.59
N LEU A 113 2.32 -10.16 -6.36
CA LEU A 113 1.00 -9.94 -5.79
C LEU A 113 0.53 -11.21 -5.06
N PHE A 114 -0.18 -11.03 -3.95
CA PHE A 114 -0.90 -12.13 -3.31
C PHE A 114 -2.15 -12.54 -4.10
N ASP A 115 -2.76 -11.59 -4.81
CA ASP A 115 -3.89 -11.84 -5.71
C ASP A 115 -3.54 -11.32 -7.10
N ALA A 116 -3.47 -12.22 -8.10
CA ALA A 116 -3.14 -11.85 -9.47
C ALA A 116 -4.23 -10.99 -10.15
N THR A 117 -5.45 -10.97 -9.60
CA THR A 117 -6.58 -10.17 -10.08
C THR A 117 -6.53 -8.72 -9.58
N ASP A 118 -5.68 -8.42 -8.59
CA ASP A 118 -5.51 -7.06 -8.08
C ASP A 118 -4.97 -6.10 -9.15
N PRO A 119 -5.30 -4.80 -9.05
CA PRO A 119 -4.71 -3.79 -9.91
C PRO A 119 -3.18 -3.76 -9.74
N SER A 120 -2.48 -3.23 -10.76
CA SER A 120 -1.04 -3.06 -10.66
C SER A 120 -0.69 -2.20 -9.44
N PRO A 121 0.29 -2.59 -8.60
CA PRO A 121 0.77 -1.74 -7.53
C PRO A 121 1.48 -0.50 -8.09
N SER A 122 1.67 0.53 -7.27
CA SER A 122 2.43 1.72 -7.65
C SER A 122 3.80 1.37 -8.25
N VAL A 123 4.24 2.14 -9.25
CA VAL A 123 5.61 2.05 -9.78
C VAL A 123 6.69 2.39 -8.74
N GLU A 124 6.31 3.10 -7.67
CA GLU A 124 7.20 3.46 -6.55
C GLU A 124 7.30 2.35 -5.50
N THR A 125 6.73 1.16 -5.74
CA THR A 125 6.68 0.07 -4.75
C THR A 125 8.04 -0.30 -4.16
N LEU A 126 9.13 -0.28 -4.94
CA LEU A 126 10.47 -0.58 -4.42
C LEU A 126 10.96 0.46 -3.41
N LEU A 127 10.63 1.75 -3.61
CA LEU A 127 10.94 2.79 -2.64
C LEU A 127 10.29 2.47 -1.29
N HIS A 128 8.99 2.14 -1.32
CA HIS A 128 8.24 1.76 -0.14
C HIS A 128 8.75 0.47 0.53
N ALA A 129 9.20 -0.51 -0.27
CA ALA A 129 9.75 -1.77 0.23
C ALA A 129 11.11 -1.59 0.92
N PHE A 130 11.94 -0.67 0.43
CA PHE A 130 13.34 -0.52 0.87
C PHE A 130 13.55 0.50 2.00
N LEU A 131 12.53 1.29 2.33
CA LEU A 131 12.53 2.12 3.52
C LEU A 131 12.26 1.25 4.76
N PRO A 132 12.96 1.45 5.89
CA PRO A 132 12.75 0.69 7.12
C PRO A 132 11.32 0.85 7.64
#